data_AF-A0A2U8VLR3-F1
#
_entry.id   AF-A0A2U8VLR3-F1
#
_cell.length_a   1.000
_cell.length_b   1.000
_cell.length_c   1.000
_cell.angle_alpha   90.00
_cell.angle_beta   90.00
_cell.angle_gamma   90.00
#
_symmetry.space_group_name_H-M   'P 1'
#
loop_
_entity.id
_entity.type
_entity.pdbx_description
1 polymer ?
#
loop_
_entity_poly.entity_id
_entity_poly.type
_entity_poly.pdbx_seq_one_letter_code
_entity_poly.pdbx_strand_id
1 'polypeptide(L)' 'MATETGADASDDPAERLEVVNALLAEWAACSTEESAPLIERFEAMGYAVRGKSREEVAEVLRRPPERV' A
#
# COMPACT_ATOMS: atom_id res chain seq x y z
N MET A 1 5.77 8.98 34.96
CA MET A 1 5.96 8.76 33.51
C MET A 1 4.93 7.73 33.09
N ALA A 2 3.79 8.18 32.59
CA ALA A 2 2.77 7.29 32.04
C ALA A 2 3.14 7.03 30.58
N THR A 3 3.43 5.78 30.27
CA THR A 3 3.52 5.29 28.89
C THR A 3 2.09 4.98 28.44
N GLU A 4 1.38 5.98 27.93
CA GLU A 4 0.17 5.75 27.14
C GLU A 4 0.59 5.40 25.71
N THR A 5 0.96 4.12 25.54
CA THR A 5 0.89 3.46 24.25
C THR A 5 -0.58 3.11 24.02
N GLY A 6 -1.21 3.81 23.09
CA GLY A 6 -2.57 3.56 22.69
C GLY A 6 -2.99 4.62 21.69
N ALA A 7 -2.40 4.56 20.49
CA ALA A 7 -2.99 5.23 19.35
C ALA A 7 -4.44 4.74 19.25
N ASP A 8 -5.37 5.64 19.54
CA ASP A 8 -6.80 5.46 19.34
C ASP A 8 -6.98 5.19 17.84
N ALA A 9 -6.98 3.90 17.49
CA ALA A 9 -7.41 3.47 16.19
C ALA A 9 -8.90 3.77 16.15
N SER A 10 -9.28 4.79 15.38
CA SER A 10 -10.66 5.21 15.18
C SER A 10 -11.60 4.00 15.15
N ASP A 11 -12.67 4.02 15.96
CA ASP A 11 -13.67 2.93 16.02
C ASP A 11 -14.39 2.73 14.67
N ASP A 12 -14.23 3.68 13.74
CA ASP A 12 -14.75 3.59 12.39
C ASP A 12 -14.01 2.53 11.55
N PRO A 13 -14.74 1.53 11.03
CA PRO A 13 -14.13 0.44 10.26
C PRO A 13 -13.54 0.91 8.91
N ALA A 14 -14.02 2.02 8.34
CA ALA A 14 -13.48 2.55 7.10
C ALA A 14 -12.13 3.24 7.35
N GLU A 15 -11.99 4.02 8.42
CA GLU A 15 -10.71 4.60 8.82
C GLU A 15 -9.65 3.52 9.08
N ARG A 16 -10.03 2.44 9.78
CA ARG A 16 -9.14 1.29 10.00
C ARG A 16 -8.74 0.61 8.69
N LEU A 17 -9.68 0.48 7.75
CA LEU A 17 -9.40 -0.10 6.44
C LEU A 17 -8.44 0.78 5.63
N GLU A 18 -8.60 2.09 5.67
CA GLU A 18 -7.68 3.03 5.01
C GLU A 18 -6.26 2.93 5.58
N VAL A 19 -6.11 2.85 6.91
CA VAL A 19 -4.82 2.66 7.57
C VAL A 19 -4.18 1.33 7.16
N VAL A 20 -4.94 0.24 7.18
CA VAL A 20 -4.42 -1.09 6.78
C VAL A 20 -4.03 -1.10 5.31
N ASN A 21 -4.83 -0.49 4.43
CA ASN A 21 -4.52 -0.39 3.01
C ASN A 21 -3.24 0.42 2.77
N ALA A 22 -3.05 1.53 3.49
CA ALA A 22 -1.83 2.32 3.42
C ALA A 22 -0.59 1.51 3.81
N LEU A 23 -0.66 0.76 4.91
CA LEU A 23 0.43 -0.11 5.36
C LEU A 23 0.74 -1.22 4.36
N LEU A 24 -0.30 -1.86 3.80
CA LEU A 24 -0.15 -2.90 2.78
C LEU A 24 0.47 -2.37 1.49
N ALA A 25 0.07 -1.18 1.05
CA ALA A 25 0.63 -0.54 -0.13
C ALA A 25 2.12 -0.20 0.05
N GLU A 26 2.51 0.32 1.21
CA GLU A 26 3.92 0.59 1.52
C GLU A 26 4.77 -0.68 1.62
N TRP A 27 4.22 -1.73 2.24
CA TRP A 27 4.87 -3.03 2.29
C TRP A 27 5.07 -3.60 0.88
N ALA A 28 4.00 -3.60 0.06
CA ALA A 28 4.04 -4.11 -1.30
C ALA A 28 5.06 -3.34 -2.16
N ALA A 29 5.10 -2.01 -2.04
CA ALA A 29 6.08 -1.19 -2.73
C ALA A 29 7.52 -1.55 -2.34
N CYS A 30 7.79 -1.76 -1.04
CA CYS A 30 9.10 -2.22 -0.58
C CYS A 30 9.45 -3.60 -1.18
N SER A 31 8.50 -4.53 -1.22
CA SER A 31 8.71 -5.87 -1.77
C SER A 31 8.97 -5.87 -3.28
N THR A 32 8.52 -4.85 -4.02
CA THR A 32 8.81 -4.75 -5.46
C THR A 32 10.27 -4.46 -5.76
N GLU A 33 11.00 -3.79 -4.86
CA GLU A 33 12.45 -3.55 -4.99
C GLU A 33 13.23 -4.86 -4.92
N GLU A 34 12.74 -5.81 -4.11
CA GLU A 34 13.38 -7.11 -3.88
C GLU A 34 12.90 -8.19 -4.86
N SER A 35 11.84 -7.93 -5.64
CA SER A 35 11.21 -8.94 -6.50
C SER A 35 10.55 -8.36 -7.73
N ALA A 36 11.28 -8.39 -8.85
CA ALA A 36 10.78 -8.03 -10.18
C ALA A 36 9.47 -8.75 -10.59
N PRO A 37 9.22 -10.03 -10.24
CA PRO A 37 7.95 -10.70 -10.57
C PRO A 37 6.71 -10.04 -9.93
N LEU A 38 6.87 -9.31 -8.82
CA LEU A 38 5.75 -8.59 -8.20
C LEU A 38 5.28 -7.42 -9.07
N ILE A 39 6.22 -6.69 -9.69
CA ILE A 39 5.88 -5.62 -10.64
C ILE A 39 5.05 -6.16 -11.79
N GLU A 40 5.43 -7.30 -12.38
CA GLU A 40 4.68 -7.91 -13.47
C GLU A 40 3.26 -8.32 -13.05
N ARG A 41 3.11 -8.83 -11.83
CA ARG A 41 1.81 -9.22 -11.30
C ARG A 41 0.91 -8.00 -11.04
N PHE A 42 1.46 -6.92 -10.51
CA PHE A 42 0.72 -5.66 -10.31
C PHE A 42 0.26 -5.07 -11.65
N GLU A 43 1.14 -5.04 -12.65
CA GLU A 43 0.79 -4.61 -14.02
C GLU A 43 -0.29 -5.50 -14.63
N ALA A 44 -0.23 -6.82 -14.44
CA ALA A 44 -1.25 -7.76 -14.90
C ALA A 44 -2.61 -7.57 -14.21
N MET A 45 -2.63 -7.09 -12.97
CA MET A 45 -3.84 -6.69 -12.25
C MET A 45 -4.34 -5.29 -12.64
N GLY A 46 -3.62 -4.56 -13.51
CA GLY A 46 -4.03 -3.25 -14.00
C GLY A 46 -3.44 -2.07 -13.23
N TYR A 47 -2.43 -2.28 -12.39
CA TYR A 47 -1.71 -1.23 -11.70
C TYR A 47 -0.51 -0.75 -12.52
N ALA A 48 -0.45 0.55 -12.83
CA ALA A 48 0.70 1.15 -13.48
C ALA A 48 1.81 1.44 -12.45
N VAL A 49 2.70 0.47 -12.21
CA VAL A 49 3.78 0.53 -11.20
C VAL A 49 5.18 0.47 -11.83
N ARG A 50 5.29 0.06 -13.10
CA ARG A 50 6.59 -0.09 -13.75
C ARG A 50 7.30 1.25 -13.97
N GLY A 51 8.58 1.30 -13.58
CA GLY A 51 9.43 2.48 -13.73
C GLY A 51 9.17 3.59 -12.70
N LYS A 52 8.26 3.36 -11.75
CA LYS A 52 7.96 4.27 -10.64
C LYS A 52 8.91 4.02 -9.47
N SER A 53 9.17 5.06 -8.70
CA SER A 53 9.83 4.94 -7.40
C SER A 53 8.95 4.20 -6.39
N ARG A 54 9.56 3.67 -5.33
CA ARG A 54 8.82 2.98 -4.25
C ARG A 54 7.63 3.79 -3.71
N GLU A 55 7.84 5.07 -3.41
CA GLU A 55 6.78 5.95 -2.89
C GLU A 55 5.62 6.07 -3.88
N GLU A 56 5.92 6.24 -5.17
CA GLU A 56 4.91 6.30 -6.23
C GLU A 56 4.17 4.97 -6.41
N VAL A 57 4.86 3.83 -6.25
CA VAL A 57 4.23 2.50 -6.26
C VAL A 57 3.25 2.36 -5.10
N ALA A 58 3.62 2.81 -3.89
CA ALA A 58 2.73 2.77 -2.74
C ALA A 58 1.49 3.65 -2.96
N GLU A 59 1.64 4.83 -3.56
CA GLU A 59 0.50 5.69 -3.89
C GLU A 59 -0.45 5.06 -4.91
N VAL A 60 0.08 4.37 -5.93
CA VAL A 60 -0.72 3.64 -6.93
C VAL A 60 -1.51 2.50 -6.27
N LEU A 61 -0.86 1.72 -5.41
CA LEU A 61 -1.47 0.57 -4.75
C LEU A 61 -2.50 0.95 -3.68
N ARG A 62 -2.48 2.20 -3.19
CA ARG A 62 -3.54 2.72 -2.29
C ARG A 62 -4.88 2.89 -2.98
N ARG A 63 -4.90 2.99 -4.31
CA ARG A 63 -6.11 3.19 -5.12
C ARG A 63 -6.50 1.89 -5.82
N PRO A 64 -7.75 1.74 -6.26
CA PRO A 64 -8.12 0.63 -7.14
C PRO A 64 -7.33 0.69 -8.46
N PRO A 65 -7.14 -0.46 -9.15
CA PRO A 65 -6.45 -0.49 -10.43
C PRO A 65 -7.25 0.29 -11.49
N GLU A 66 -6.54 1.00 -12.35
CA GLU A 66 -7.16 1.89 -13.35
C GLU A 66 -7.62 1.13 -14.60
N ARG A 67 -7.14 -0.10 -14.76
CA ARG A 67 -7.42 -0.93 -15.93
C ARG A 67 -8.38 -2.06 -15.56
N VAL A 68 -9.62 -1.93 -16.02
CA VAL A 68 -10.65 -3.00 -16.06
C VAL A 68 -10.71 -3.64 -17.43
#